data_AF-A0A2H1W1A7-F1
#
_entry.id   AF-A0A2H1W1A7-F1
#
_cell.length_a   1.000
_cell.length_b   1.000
_cell.length_c   1.000
_cell.angle_alpha   90.00
_cell.angle_beta   90.00
_cell.angle_gamma   90.00
#
_symmetry.space_group_name_H-M   'P 1'
#
loop_
_entity.id
_entity.type
_entity.pdbx_description
1 polymer ?
#
loop_
_entity_poly.entity_id
_entity_poly.type
_entity_poly.pdbx_seq_one_letter_code
_entity_poly.pdbx_strand_id
1 'polypeptide(L)'
;MFSNTIAQFSLCALLLHQEAKAQTGPIAGFIRTNLIGHPVIHDKASWVFDPDVAIKRRRQFISLHGDKGEKLIERLGLGIDGRDEERLEEQRKRDKGHLGGLNYYLP
;
A
#
# COMPACT_ATOMS: atom_id res chain seq x y z
N MET A 1 -55.28 15.79 25.96
CA MET A 1 -54.32 14.72 26.33
C MET A 1 -53.32 14.37 25.23
N PHE A 2 -53.68 14.47 23.94
CA PHE A 2 -52.81 14.11 22.80
C PHE A 2 -51.67 15.10 22.46
N SER A 3 -51.79 16.38 22.82
CA SER A 3 -50.74 17.38 22.50
C SER A 3 -49.45 17.17 23.29
N ASN A 4 -49.54 16.61 24.49
CA ASN A 4 -48.38 16.44 25.38
C ASN A 4 -47.52 15.24 24.97
N THR A 5 -48.14 14.18 24.47
CA THR A 5 -47.42 12.99 23.98
C THR A 5 -46.66 13.27 22.69
N ILE A 6 -47.24 14.04 21.76
CA ILE A 6 -46.57 14.45 20.52
C ILE A 6 -45.36 15.34 20.81
N ALA A 7 -45.50 16.30 21.74
CA ALA A 7 -44.38 17.14 22.19
C ALA A 7 -43.28 16.31 22.85
N GLN A 8 -43.64 15.29 23.63
CA GLN A 8 -42.69 14.40 24.31
C GLN A 8 -41.94 13.48 23.33
N PHE A 9 -42.61 12.95 22.29
CA PHE A 9 -41.95 12.20 21.22
C PHE A 9 -41.04 13.09 20.36
N SER A 10 -41.47 14.32 20.07
CA SER A 10 -40.65 15.30 19.32
C SER A 10 -39.41 15.72 20.10
N LEU A 11 -39.53 15.96 21.41
CA LEU A 11 -38.42 16.28 22.29
C LEU A 11 -37.44 15.10 22.42
N CYS A 12 -37.94 13.86 22.57
CA CYS A 12 -37.08 12.67 22.54
C CYS A 12 -36.35 12.51 21.21
N ALA A 13 -37.03 12.72 20.08
CA ALA A 13 -36.41 12.64 18.77
C ALA A 13 -35.31 13.70 18.57
N LEU A 14 -35.53 14.93 19.08
CA LEU A 14 -34.55 16.01 19.04
C LEU A 14 -33.33 15.75 19.95
N LEU A 15 -33.54 15.20 21.16
CA LEU A 15 -32.45 14.83 22.07
C LEU A 15 -31.60 13.69 21.49
N LEU A 16 -32.22 12.68 20.88
CA LEU A 16 -31.50 11.60 20.19
C LEU A 16 -30.71 12.10 18.96
N HIS A 17 -31.17 13.18 18.30
CA HIS A 17 -30.47 13.79 17.18
C HIS A 17 -29.27 14.66 17.61
N GLN A 18 -29.26 15.21 18.84
CA GLN A 18 -28.13 15.97 19.37
C GLN A 18 -26.93 15.08 19.71
N GLU A 19 -27.15 13.87 20.23
CA GLU A 19 -26.09 12.89 20.51
C GLU A 19 -25.31 12.50 19.24
N ALA A 20 -25.97 12.48 18.08
CA ALA A 20 -25.31 12.18 16.80
C ALA A 20 -24.32 13.27 16.34
N LYS A 21 -24.38 14.46 16.93
CA LYS A 21 -23.47 15.59 16.68
C LYS A 21 -22.61 15.96 17.88
N ALA A 22 -22.58 15.13 18.93
CA ALA A 22 -21.68 15.35 20.05
C ALA A 22 -20.23 15.25 19.55
N GLN A 23 -19.60 16.41 19.37
CA GLN A 23 -18.17 16.50 19.11
C GLN A 23 -17.47 15.95 20.35
N THR A 24 -17.06 14.68 20.28
CA THR A 24 -16.27 14.06 21.33
C THR A 24 -15.01 14.88 21.54
N GLY A 25 -14.88 15.46 22.74
CA GLY A 25 -13.64 16.12 23.15
C GLY A 25 -12.44 15.16 23.02
N PRO A 26 -11.21 15.69 23.00
CA PRO A 26 -10.00 14.90 22.66
C PRO A 26 -9.84 13.64 23.52
N ILE A 27 -10.22 13.70 24.79
CA ILE A 27 -10.16 12.55 25.73
C ILE A 27 -11.19 11.47 25.37
N ALA A 28 -12.44 11.86 25.15
CA ALA A 28 -13.50 10.91 24.78
C ALA A 28 -13.23 10.30 23.40
N GLY A 29 -12.72 11.11 22.46
CA GLY A 29 -12.25 10.65 21.16
C GLY A 29 -11.11 9.63 21.27
N PHE A 30 -10.11 9.90 22.10
CA PHE A 30 -8.99 8.99 22.34
C PHE A 30 -9.44 7.63 22.90
N ILE A 31 -10.29 7.63 23.94
CA ILE A 31 -10.80 6.39 24.55
C ILE A 31 -11.60 5.59 23.52
N ARG A 32 -12.53 6.23 22.82
CA ARG A 32 -13.38 5.58 21.81
C ARG A 32 -12.56 4.96 20.68
N THR A 33 -11.54 5.67 20.23
CA THR A 33 -10.70 5.25 19.11
C THR A 33 -9.78 4.09 19.47
N ASN A 34 -9.30 4.01 20.72
CA ASN A 34 -8.52 2.86 21.18
C ASN A 34 -9.40 1.63 21.45
N LEU A 35 -10.67 1.83 21.87
CA LEU A 35 -11.58 0.73 22.16
C LEU A 35 -12.24 0.13 20.90
N ILE A 36 -12.67 1.00 19.97
CA ILE A 36 -13.46 0.63 18.79
C ILE A 36 -12.61 0.65 17.51
N GLY A 37 -11.45 1.32 17.53
CA GLY A 37 -10.63 1.59 16.35
C GLY A 37 -11.00 2.93 15.68
N HIS A 38 -10.11 3.42 14.82
CA HIS A 38 -10.46 4.53 13.92
C HIS A 38 -11.47 4.04 12.89
N PRO A 39 -12.51 4.84 12.56
CA PRO A 39 -13.37 4.50 11.43
C PRO A 39 -12.52 4.48 10.15
N VAL A 40 -12.30 3.29 9.59
CA VAL A 40 -11.64 3.14 8.29
C VAL A 40 -12.63 3.58 7.22
N ILE A 41 -12.49 4.82 6.76
CA ILE A 41 -13.25 5.34 5.64
C ILE A 41 -12.70 4.66 4.39
N HIS A 42 -13.51 3.79 3.80
CA HIS A 42 -13.18 3.16 2.53
C HIS A 42 -13.61 4.09 1.40
N ASP A 43 -12.67 4.87 0.87
CA ASP A 43 -12.93 5.72 -0.28
C ASP A 43 -13.03 4.87 -1.55
N LYS A 44 -13.99 5.24 -2.41
CA LYS A 44 -14.10 4.64 -3.75
C LYS A 44 -12.93 5.13 -4.60
N ALA A 45 -11.93 4.27 -4.79
CA ALA A 45 -10.88 4.52 -5.77
C ALA A 45 -11.35 4.08 -7.16
N SER A 46 -11.14 4.93 -8.17
CA SER A 46 -11.32 4.56 -9.59
C SER A 46 -9.96 4.55 -10.28
N TRP A 47 -9.71 3.51 -11.07
CA TRP A 47 -8.46 3.34 -11.81
C TRP A 47 -8.77 3.17 -13.28
N VAL A 48 -8.01 3.84 -14.14
CA VAL A 48 -8.07 3.62 -15.58
C VAL A 48 -7.31 2.33 -15.88
N PHE A 49 -8.03 1.22 -16.00
CA PHE A 49 -7.45 -0.07 -16.35
C PHE A 49 -7.40 -0.23 -17.87
N ASP A 50 -6.19 -0.34 -18.41
CA ASP A 50 -5.95 -0.72 -19.81
C ASP A 50 -5.39 -2.15 -19.83
N PRO A 51 -6.16 -3.15 -20.31
CA PRO A 51 -5.72 -4.55 -20.32
C PRO A 51 -4.47 -4.77 -21.19
N ASP A 52 -4.24 -3.91 -22.18
CA ASP A 52 -3.15 -4.04 -23.16
C ASP A 52 -1.91 -3.23 -22.77
N VAL A 53 -1.93 -2.54 -21.63
CA VAL A 53 -0.83 -1.66 -21.22
C VAL A 53 0.51 -2.40 -21.14
N ALA A 54 0.47 -3.66 -20.71
CA ALA A 54 1.66 -4.51 -20.63
C ALA A 54 2.24 -4.82 -22.01
N ILE A 55 1.38 -5.08 -23.02
CA ILE A 55 1.81 -5.36 -24.40
C ILE A 55 2.43 -4.10 -25.00
N LYS A 56 1.75 -2.95 -24.85
CA LYS A 56 2.20 -1.65 -25.36
C LYS A 56 3.55 -1.24 -24.80
N ARG A 57 3.79 -1.50 -23.51
CA ARG A 57 5.03 -1.13 -22.81
C ARG A 57 6.13 -2.19 -22.88
N ARG A 58 5.84 -3.41 -23.37
CA ARG A 58 6.80 -4.50 -23.45
C ARG A 58 8.09 -4.08 -24.15
N ARG A 59 8.00 -3.41 -25.30
CA ARG A 59 9.19 -2.96 -26.04
C ARG A 59 10.11 -2.06 -25.19
N GLN A 60 9.52 -1.13 -24.44
CA GLN A 60 10.27 -0.23 -23.55
C GLN A 60 10.86 -1.00 -22.38
N PHE A 61 10.08 -1.90 -21.76
CA PHE A 61 10.54 -2.75 -20.67
C PHE A 61 11.74 -3.59 -21.08
N ILE A 62 11.65 -4.32 -22.19
CA ILE A 62 12.72 -5.17 -22.71
C ILE A 62 13.97 -4.36 -23.00
N SER A 63 13.81 -3.19 -23.64
CA SER A 63 14.94 -2.30 -23.94
C SER A 63 15.67 -1.83 -22.66
N LEU A 64 14.94 -1.56 -21.59
CA LEU A 64 15.51 -1.02 -20.34
C LEU A 64 15.99 -2.10 -19.38
N HIS A 65 15.36 -3.27 -19.38
CA HIS A 65 15.51 -4.26 -18.31
C HIS A 65 15.92 -5.64 -18.82
N GLY A 66 15.90 -5.86 -20.14
CA GLY A 66 16.09 -7.17 -20.74
C GLY A 66 14.78 -7.92 -20.96
N ASP A 67 14.80 -8.96 -21.80
CA ASP A 67 13.61 -9.72 -22.21
C ASP A 67 12.83 -10.28 -21.01
N LYS A 68 13.56 -10.64 -19.95
CA LYS A 68 13.03 -11.21 -18.71
C LYS A 68 13.27 -10.33 -17.49
N GLY A 69 13.67 -9.07 -17.70
CA GLY A 69 13.97 -8.15 -16.61
C GLY A 69 15.25 -8.49 -15.85
N GLU A 70 16.17 -9.26 -16.44
CA GLU A 70 17.41 -9.70 -15.81
C GLU A 70 18.23 -8.53 -15.24
N LYS A 71 18.30 -7.40 -15.96
CA LYS A 71 18.99 -6.18 -15.50
C LYS A 71 18.23 -5.45 -14.40
N LEU A 72 16.91 -5.61 -14.35
CA LEU A 72 16.11 -5.05 -13.26
C LEU A 72 16.32 -5.87 -11.98
N ILE A 73 16.30 -7.20 -12.08
CA ILE A 73 16.53 -8.10 -10.95
C ILE A 73 17.91 -7.87 -10.34
N GLU A 74 18.95 -7.78 -11.18
CA GLU A 74 20.31 -7.47 -10.74
C GLU A 74 20.36 -6.16 -9.94
N ARG A 75 19.81 -5.08 -10.49
CA ARG A 75 19.78 -3.76 -9.82
C ARG A 75 18.98 -3.77 -8.52
N LEU A 76 17.86 -4.49 -8.47
CA LEU A 76 17.10 -4.67 -7.22
C LEU A 76 17.95 -5.37 -6.15
N GLY A 77 18.75 -6.36 -6.54
CA GLY A 77 19.69 -7.05 -5.65
C GLY A 77 20.85 -6.19 -5.16
N LEU A 78 21.16 -5.08 -5.85
CA LEU A 78 22.21 -4.13 -5.45
C LEU A 78 21.76 -3.11 -4.41
N GLY A 79 20.47 -2.99 -4.09
CA GLY A 79 19.95 -2.04 -3.09
C GLY A 79 19.90 -0.57 -3.57
N ILE A 80 19.28 0.29 -2.76
CA ILE A 80 19.00 1.72 -3.10
C ILE A 80 19.75 2.73 -2.22
N ASP A 81 20.66 2.25 -1.37
CA ASP A 81 21.39 3.07 -0.41
C ASP A 81 22.69 3.68 -0.96
N GLY A 82 22.91 3.59 -2.29
CA GLY A 82 24.07 4.17 -2.97
C GLY A 82 25.37 3.37 -2.85
N ARG A 83 25.32 2.14 -2.33
CA ARG A 83 26.48 1.22 -2.27
C ARG A 83 26.38 0.10 -3.32
N ASP A 84 25.72 0.39 -4.43
CA ASP A 84 25.49 -0.56 -5.52
C ASP A 84 26.80 -0.96 -6.22
N GLU A 85 27.74 -0.03 -6.40
CA GLU A 85 29.05 -0.32 -7.01
C GLU A 85 29.87 -1.33 -6.19
N GLU A 86 29.98 -1.12 -4.87
CA GLU A 86 30.70 -2.01 -3.95
C GLU A 86 30.11 -3.43 -4.00
N ARG A 87 28.78 -3.55 -3.90
CA ARG A 87 28.09 -4.85 -3.99
C ARG A 87 28.27 -5.49 -5.34
N LEU A 88 28.24 -4.71 -6.42
CA LEU A 88 28.43 -5.25 -7.76
C LEU A 88 29.85 -5.81 -7.93
N GLU A 89 30.86 -5.17 -7.35
CA GLU A 89 32.22 -5.72 -7.32
C GLU A 89 32.32 -7.01 -6.53
N GLU A 90 31.70 -7.09 -5.36
CA GLU A 90 31.63 -8.31 -4.55
C GLU A 90 30.94 -9.45 -5.31
N GLN A 91 29.82 -9.15 -5.96
CA GLN A 91 29.08 -10.10 -6.80
C GLN A 91 29.97 -10.61 -7.94
N ARG A 92 30.67 -9.73 -8.66
CA ARG A 92 31.61 -10.12 -9.72
C ARG A 92 32.74 -11.01 -9.21
N LYS A 93 33.28 -10.72 -8.02
CA LYS A 93 34.33 -11.55 -7.39
C LYS A 93 33.80 -12.94 -7.04
N ARG A 94 32.60 -13.04 -6.48
CA ARG A 94 31.91 -14.30 -6.17
C ARG A 94 31.62 -15.11 -7.44
N ASP A 95 31.11 -14.44 -8.46
CA ASP A 95 30.63 -15.10 -9.69
C ASP A 95 31.78 -15.43 -10.66
N LYS A 96 33.01 -14.99 -10.37
CA LYS A 96 34.20 -15.36 -11.13
C LYS A 96 34.37 -16.88 -11.13
N GLY A 97 34.20 -17.51 -12.29
CA GLY A 97 34.28 -18.96 -12.46
C GLY A 97 32.97 -19.73 -12.22
N HIS A 98 31.88 -19.03 -11.89
CA HIS A 98 30.55 -19.61 -11.64
C HIS A 98 29.54 -19.04 -12.63
N LEU A 99 28.93 -19.89 -13.48
CA LEU A 99 27.93 -19.44 -14.45
C LEU A 99 26.55 -19.37 -13.77
N GLY A 100 26.22 -18.24 -13.15
CA GLY A 100 24.88 -18.01 -12.58
C GLY A 100 24.49 -19.02 -11.50
N GLY A 101 25.46 -19.47 -10.69
CA GLY A 101 25.25 -20.50 -9.65
C GLY A 101 25.50 -21.94 -10.10
N LEU A 102 25.76 -22.19 -11.40
CA LEU A 102 26.27 -23.47 -11.87
C LEU A 102 27.81 -23.46 -11.83
N ASN A 103 28.37 -24.39 -11.08
CA ASN A 103 29.80 -24.67 -11.09
C ASN A 103 30.16 -25.28 -12.44
N TYR A 104 30.68 -24.47 -13.37
CA TYR A 104 31.06 -24.94 -14.70
C TYR A 104 32.18 -26.00 -14.66
N TYR A 105 32.90 -26.12 -13.55
CA TYR A 105 34.04 -27.02 -13.36
C TYR A 105 33.91 -28.04 -12.21
N LEU A 106 32.73 -28.24 -11.61
CA LEU A 106 32.55 -29.42 -10.75
C LEU A 106 32.16 -30.63 -11.63
N PRO A 107 32.81 -31.79 -11.48
CA PRO A 107 32.38 -33.02 -12.14
C PRO A 107 30.98 -33.45 -11.71
#